data_AF-A0A4Y1ZSG0-F1
#
_entry.id   AF-A0A4Y1ZSG0-F1
#
_cell.length_a   1.000
_cell.length_b   1.000
_cell.length_c   1.000
_cell.angle_alpha   90.00
_cell.angle_beta   90.00
_cell.angle_gamma   90.00
#
_symmetry.space_group_name_H-M   'P 1'
#
loop_
_entity.id
_entity.type
_entity.pdbx_description
1 polymer ?
#
loop_
_entity_poly.entity_id
_entity_poly.type
_entity_poly.pdbx_seq_one_letter_code
_entity_poly.pdbx_strand_id
1 'polypeptide(L)'
;MTIPRLELCAAELLSKLISKAVSSLNLKIDKTYLYSDSTIVLAWINTSPHLLKIFSNRISRNHELTKDFSWHHVKTSENPADIISRGMTPQQLMETLCGGMVHNFFFK
;
A
#
# COMPACT_ATOMS: atom_id res chain seq x y z
N MET A 1 -8.25 -16.48 1.05
CA MET A 1 -7.13 -16.55 2.02
C MET A 1 -5.83 -16.49 1.23
N THR A 2 -5.16 -15.35 1.27
CA THR A 2 -3.88 -15.11 0.61
C THR A 2 -2.74 -15.52 1.53
N ILE A 3 -1.60 -15.91 0.95
CA ILE A 3 -0.42 -16.35 1.70
C ILE A 3 0.26 -15.08 2.24
N PRO A 4 0.41 -14.90 3.56
CA PRO A 4 0.92 -13.65 4.13
C PRO A 4 2.27 -13.18 3.57
N ARG A 5 3.14 -14.12 3.16
CA ARG A 5 4.41 -13.81 2.47
C ARG A 5 4.21 -13.04 1.16
N LEU A 6 3.18 -13.41 0.40
CA LEU A 6 2.87 -12.78 -0.89
C LEU A 6 2.31 -11.37 -0.69
N GLU A 7 1.47 -11.16 0.32
CA GLU A 7 0.94 -9.84 0.65
C GLU A 7 2.06 -8.89 1.08
N LEU A 8 3.02 -9.35 1.89
CA LEU A 8 4.18 -8.54 2.26
C LEU A 8 5.10 -8.23 1.06
N CYS A 9 5.25 -9.17 0.13
CA CYS A 9 5.98 -8.91 -1.13
C CYS A 9 5.27 -7.87 -2.00
N ALA A 10 3.93 -7.94 -2.09
CA ALA A 10 3.13 -6.96 -2.82
C ALA A 10 3.26 -5.58 -2.18
N ALA A 11 3.25 -5.51 -0.84
CA ALA A 11 3.47 -4.27 -0.11
C ALA A 11 4.86 -3.66 -0.43
N GLU A 12 5.92 -4.47 -0.37
CA GLU A 12 7.29 -4.03 -0.69
C GLU A 12 7.42 -3.54 -2.14
N LEU A 13 6.78 -4.23 -3.09
CA LEU A 13 6.81 -3.86 -4.51
C LEU A 13 6.13 -2.50 -4.75
N LEU A 14 4.96 -2.31 -4.16
CA LEU A 14 4.22 -1.06 -4.31
C LEU A 14 4.94 0.11 -3.63
N SER A 15 5.53 -0.09 -2.45
CA SER A 15 6.40 0.91 -1.81
C SER A 15 7.54 1.37 -2.71
N LYS A 16 8.19 0.45 -3.43
CA LYS A 16 9.22 0.79 -4.43
C LYS A 16 8.66 1.57 -5.62
N LEU A 17 7.49 1.17 -6.12
CA LEU A 17 6.84 1.82 -7.24
C LEU A 17 6.46 3.26 -6.89
N ILE A 18 5.85 3.47 -5.72
CA ILE A 18 5.44 4.79 -5.24
C ILE A 18 6.65 5.67 -5.01
N SER A 19 7.67 5.17 -4.31
CA SER A 19 8.93 5.92 -4.10
C SER A 19 9.52 6.40 -5.43
N LYS A 20 9.59 5.52 -6.44
CA LYS A 20 10.03 5.90 -7.79
C LYS A 20 9.09 6.88 -8.49
N ALA A 21 7.79 6.66 -8.43
CA ALA A 21 6.79 7.53 -9.05
C ALA A 21 6.84 8.94 -8.46
N VAL A 22 6.85 9.06 -7.12
CA VAL A 22 7.03 10.32 -6.39
C VAL A 22 8.34 11.00 -6.78
N SER A 23 9.43 10.25 -6.93
CA SER A 23 10.73 10.82 -7.31
C SER A 23 10.78 11.28 -8.78
N SER A 24 9.96 10.68 -9.65
CA SER A 24 9.97 10.96 -11.10
C SER A 24 8.95 12.01 -11.51
N LEU A 25 7.81 12.05 -10.82
CA LEU A 25 6.82 13.10 -10.95
C LEU A 25 7.39 14.30 -10.21
N ASN A 26 7.83 15.34 -10.92
CA ASN A 26 8.35 16.57 -10.34
C ASN A 26 7.25 17.41 -9.65
N LEU A 27 6.46 16.74 -8.79
CA LEU A 27 5.32 17.24 -8.06
C LEU A 27 5.72 17.35 -6.59
N LYS A 28 5.35 18.46 -5.97
CA LYS A 28 5.54 18.64 -4.53
C LYS A 28 4.48 17.81 -3.80
N ILE A 29 4.87 16.66 -3.28
CA ILE A 29 4.01 15.79 -2.49
C ILE A 29 4.32 16.04 -1.02
N ASP A 30 3.43 16.74 -0.33
CA ASP A 30 3.63 17.08 1.09
C ASP A 30 3.38 15.88 2.02
N LYS A 31 2.46 14.98 1.65
CA LYS A 31 2.13 13.76 2.40
C LYS A 31 1.67 12.63 1.46
N THR A 32 2.08 11.40 1.78
CA THR A 32 1.69 10.18 1.07
C THR A 32 1.01 9.23 2.03
N TYR A 33 -0.16 8.71 1.64
CA TYR A 33 -0.94 7.77 2.43
C TYR A 33 -1.03 6.42 1.71
N LEU A 34 -0.77 5.34 2.45
CA LEU A 34 -0.77 3.96 1.99
C LEU A 34 -1.87 3.19 2.71
N TYR A 35 -2.76 2.50 1.99
CA TYR A 35 -3.95 1.85 2.55
C TYR A 35 -3.98 0.36 2.24
N SER A 36 -3.96 -0.50 3.26
CA SER A 36 -4.13 -1.94 3.08
C SER A 36 -5.40 -2.43 3.79
N ASP A 37 -6.10 -3.38 3.18
CA ASP A 37 -7.17 -4.13 3.84
C ASP A 37 -6.69 -5.42 4.52
N SER A 38 -5.41 -5.76 4.36
CA SER A 38 -4.76 -6.83 5.12
C SER A 38 -4.27 -6.31 6.47
N THR A 39 -5.05 -6.57 7.51
CA THR A 39 -4.67 -6.29 8.90
C THR A 39 -3.40 -7.03 9.32
N ILE A 40 -3.10 -8.19 8.72
CA ILE A 40 -1.88 -8.96 8.98
C ILE A 40 -0.65 -8.23 8.43
N VAL A 41 -0.72 -7.72 7.19
CA VAL A 41 0.37 -6.92 6.61
C VAL A 41 0.62 -5.67 7.44
N LEU A 42 -0.44 -4.95 7.82
CA LEU A 42 -0.31 -3.76 8.67
C LEU A 42 0.29 -4.09 10.04
N ALA A 43 -0.12 -5.18 10.66
CA ALA A 43 0.45 -5.62 11.93
C ALA A 43 1.95 -5.89 11.80
N TRP A 44 2.39 -6.53 10.72
CA TRP A 44 3.82 -6.79 10.48
C TRP A 44 4.62 -5.55 10.16
N ILE A 45 4.08 -4.63 9.37
CA ILE A 45 4.71 -3.34 9.09
C ILE A 45 4.84 -2.53 10.40
N ASN A 46 3.88 -2.60 11.30
CA ASN A 46 3.97 -1.93 12.60
C ASN A 46 4.81 -2.69 13.64
N THR A 47 5.22 -3.92 13.34
CA THR A 47 6.05 -4.73 14.22
C THR A 47 7.52 -4.45 13.95
N SER A 48 8.32 -4.43 15.02
CA SER A 48 9.77 -4.34 14.89
C SER A 48 10.33 -5.51 14.06
N PRO A 49 11.19 -5.26 13.04
CA PRO A 49 11.72 -6.31 12.17
C PRO A 49 12.43 -7.43 12.92
N HIS A 50 13.01 -7.14 14.09
CA HIS A 50 13.78 -8.10 14.89
C HIS A 50 12.88 -9.22 15.44
N LEU A 51 11.59 -8.94 15.65
CA LEU A 51 10.61 -9.90 16.15
C LEU A 51 10.11 -10.86 15.06
N LEU A 52 10.28 -10.50 13.78
CA LEU A 52 9.82 -11.27 12.63
C LEU A 52 11.02 -11.75 11.81
N LYS A 53 11.84 -12.64 12.40
CA LYS A 53 13.13 -13.09 11.85
C LYS A 53 13.10 -13.53 10.37
N ILE A 54 12.01 -14.13 9.91
CA ILE A 54 11.84 -14.59 8.50
C ILE A 54 11.53 -13.42 7.55
N PHE A 55 10.92 -12.35 8.06
CA PHE A 55 10.48 -11.19 7.30
C PHE A 55 11.28 -9.92 7.57
N SER A 56 12.24 -9.97 8.50
CA SER A 56 12.99 -8.82 9.00
C SER A 56 13.55 -7.97 7.88
N ASN A 57 14.27 -8.57 6.93
CA ASN A 57 14.88 -7.86 5.80
C ASN A 57 13.85 -7.11 4.95
N ARG A 58 12.66 -7.68 4.77
CA ARG A 58 11.58 -7.08 3.97
C ARG A 58 10.89 -5.95 4.72
N ILE A 59 10.64 -6.16 6.01
CA ILE A 59 10.03 -5.13 6.87
C ILE A 59 10.98 -3.95 7.01
N SER A 60 12.27 -4.18 7.26
CA SER A 60 13.28 -3.11 7.29
C SER A 60 13.32 -2.31 5.99
N ARG A 61 13.31 -3.00 4.84
CA ARG A 61 13.28 -2.32 3.55
C ARG A 61 11.99 -1.53 3.32
N ASN A 62 10.86 -2.06 3.79
CA ASN A 62 9.60 -1.33 3.72
C ASN A 62 9.64 -0.09 4.61
N HIS A 63 10.19 -0.17 5.82
CA HIS A 63 10.40 0.98 6.71
C HIS A 63 11.29 2.04 6.06
N GLU A 64 12.38 1.64 5.42
CA GLU A 64 13.26 2.59 4.70
C GLU A 64 12.54 3.30 3.55
N LEU A 65 11.78 2.55 2.74
CA LEU A 65 11.07 3.09 1.58
C LEU A 65 9.87 3.95 1.94
N THR A 66 9.27 3.69 3.10
CA THR A 66 8.01 4.32 3.53
C THR A 66 8.17 5.19 4.76
N LYS A 67 9.39 5.59 5.10
CA LYS A 67 9.71 6.43 6.27
C LYS A 67 8.92 7.75 6.32
N ASP A 68 8.61 8.30 5.16
CA ASP A 68 7.89 9.58 5.00
C ASP A 68 6.40 9.36 4.65
N PHE A 69 5.93 8.11 4.67
CA PHE A 69 4.57 7.73 4.28
C PHE A 69 3.78 7.24 5.50
N SER A 70 2.46 7.40 5.46
CA SER A 70 1.56 6.95 6.53
C SER A 70 0.76 5.73 6.10
N TRP A 71 0.87 4.62 6.84
CA TRP A 71 0.11 3.39 6.60
C TRP A 71 -1.24 3.42 7.34
N HIS A 72 -2.30 3.04 6.64
CA HIS A 72 -3.67 3.03 7.13
C HIS A 72 -4.38 1.74 6.74
N HIS A 73 -5.40 1.40 7.52
CA HIS A 73 -6.32 0.32 7.17
C HIS A 73 -7.51 0.86 6.39
N VAL A 74 -7.91 0.13 5.34
CA VAL A 74 -9.17 0.34 4.61
C VAL A 74 -9.95 -0.98 4.60
N LYS A 75 -11.28 -0.96 4.65
CA LYS A 75 -12.04 -2.22 4.52
C LYS A 75 -11.91 -2.75 3.09
N THR A 76 -11.88 -4.06 2.91
CA THR A 76 -11.84 -4.69 1.56
C THR A 76 -12.94 -4.19 0.62
N SER A 77 -14.16 -3.96 1.13
CA SER A 77 -15.27 -3.42 0.34
C SER A 77 -15.08 -1.96 -0.10
N GLU A 78 -14.21 -1.22 0.59
CA GLU A 78 -13.91 0.19 0.37
C GLU A 78 -12.53 0.36 -0.30
N ASN A 79 -11.84 -0.74 -0.60
CA ASN A 79 -10.51 -0.76 -1.17
C ASN A 79 -10.60 -0.74 -2.71
N PRO A 80 -10.30 0.39 -3.38
CA PRO A 80 -10.35 0.47 -4.83
C PRO A 80 -9.46 -0.58 -5.51
N ALA A 81 -8.32 -0.96 -4.90
CA ALA A 81 -7.44 -1.98 -5.47
C ALA A 81 -8.12 -3.37 -5.51
N ASP A 82 -8.89 -3.74 -4.49
CA ASP A 82 -9.66 -4.99 -4.51
C ASP A 82 -10.79 -4.92 -5.54
N ILE A 83 -11.52 -3.80 -5.59
CA ILE A 83 -12.62 -3.58 -6.56
C ILE A 83 -12.07 -3.67 -8.01
N ILE A 84 -10.94 -3.00 -8.31
CA ILE A 84 -10.27 -3.07 -9.62
C ILE A 84 -9.84 -4.51 -9.93
N SER A 85 -9.26 -5.22 -8.96
CA SER A 85 -8.73 -6.58 -9.17
C SER A 85 -9.80 -7.63 -9.49
N ARG A 86 -11.08 -7.36 -9.18
CA ARG A 86 -12.22 -8.24 -9.48
C ARG A 86 -12.77 -8.07 -10.91
N GLY A 87 -12.24 -7.11 -11.66
CA GLY A 87 -12.74 -6.74 -12.97
C GLY A 87 -13.88 -5.73 -12.85
N MET A 88 -13.63 -4.49 -13.25
CA MET A 88 -14.65 -3.45 -13.34
C MET A 88 -14.63 -2.78 -14.72
N THR A 89 -15.73 -2.13 -15.06
CA THR A 89 -15.80 -1.31 -16.28
C THR A 89 -15.14 0.06 -16.05
N PRO A 90 -14.60 0.72 -17.10
CA PRO A 90 -14.00 2.06 -16.97
C PRO A 90 -14.93 3.11 -16.34
N GLN A 91 -16.25 2.97 -16.52
CA GLN A 91 -17.24 3.87 -15.93
C GLN A 91 -17.30 3.75 -14.40
N GLN A 92 -17.29 2.51 -13.88
CA GLN A 92 -17.24 2.23 -12.44
C GLN A 92 -15.92 2.71 -11.81
N LEU A 93 -14.83 2.73 -12.60
CA LEU A 93 -13.53 3.22 -12.14
C LEU A 93 -13.55 4.73 -11.90
N MET A 94 -14.19 5.49 -12.79
CA MET A 94 -14.30 6.94 -12.62
C MET A 94 -15.09 7.31 -11.35
N GLU A 95 -16.19 6.61 -11.07
CA GLU A 95 -16.98 6.84 -9.85
C GLU A 95 -16.19 6.55 -8.58
N THR A 96 -15.31 5.53 -8.60
CA THR A 96 -14.51 5.12 -7.45
C THR A 96 -13.34 6.08 -7.17
N LEU A 97 -12.78 6.75 -8.19
CA LEU A 97 -11.59 7.61 -8.08
C LEU A 97 -11.88 9.10 -7.89
N CYS A 98 -13.12 9.57 -8.08
CA CYS A 98 -13.47 11.00 -8.03
C CYS A 98 -13.51 11.63 -6.61
N GLY A 99 -13.13 10.90 -5.56
CA GLY A 99 -13.09 11.38 -4.18
C GLY A 99 -11.73 11.96 -3.75
N GLY A 100 -11.34 13.11 -4.29
CA GLY A 100 -10.29 13.98 -3.74
C GLY A 100 -8.84 13.59 -4.08
N MET A 101 -8.07 14.56 -4.57
CA MET A 101 -6.61 14.48 -4.80
C MET A 101 -5.83 14.45 -3.48
N VAL A 102 -6.06 13.44 -2.65
CA VAL A 102 -5.14 13.05 -1.58
C VAL A 102 -4.35 11.87 -2.16
N HIS A 103 -3.02 11.91 -2.09
CA HIS A 103 -2.15 10.88 -2.64
C HIS A 103 -2.30 9.56 -1.85
N ASN A 104 -3.39 8.85 -2.15
CA ASN A 104 -3.81 7.62 -1.51
C ASN A 104 -3.45 6.46 -2.44
N PHE A 105 -2.64 5.54 -1.96
CA PHE A 105 -2.31 4.30 -2.67
C PHE A 105 -2.90 3.12 -1.94
N PHE A 106 -3.59 2.24 -2.67
CA PHE A 106 -4.39 1.16 -2.11
C PHE A 106 -3.77 -0.22 -2.41
N PHE A 107 -3.81 -1.12 -1.44
CA PHE A 107 -3.19 -2.45 -1.43
C PHE A 107 -4.25 -3.52 -1.21
N LYS A 108 -4.04 -4.72 -1.75
CA LYS A 108 -4.80 -5.94 -1.48
C LYS A 108 -4.03 -6.86 -0.53
#